data_AF-H3HDA9-F1
#
_entry.id   AF-H3HDA9-F1
#
_cell.length_a   1.000
_cell.length_b   1.000
_cell.length_c   1.000
_cell.angle_alpha   90.00
_cell.angle_beta   90.00
_cell.angle_gamma   90.00
#
_symmetry.space_group_name_H-M   'P 1'
#
loop_
_entity.id
_entity.type
_entity.pdbx_description
1 polymer ?
#
loop_
_entity_poly.entity_id
_entity_poly.type
_entity_poly.pdbx_seq_one_letter_code
_entity_poly.pdbx_strand_id
1 'polypeptide(L)'
;MPEAYTVSKMLSSINEVMAPVATEVCGSVTLQRKTENGIMLNTSEKEIAYLDTKARVKHSAQQIANLDKPAKAQWVATQRMAGNDAFHRADYQHAADAYIQALTALDFGSTAQEKIACQQELQIPLTCNLAALLALDPNCVKALQQRAKAKAKLNKFEDARYASALVLPALTVSSQVVSRVR
;
A
#
# COMPACT_ATOMS: atom_id res chain seq x y z
N MET A 1 -16.88 -3.69 6.64
CA MET A 1 -16.60 -4.09 5.23
C MET A 1 -15.71 -5.32 5.29
N PRO A 2 -16.06 -6.44 4.62
CA PRO A 2 -15.25 -7.64 4.69
C PRO A 2 -13.88 -7.42 4.01
N GLU A 3 -12.82 -7.80 4.73
CA GLU A 3 -11.44 -7.76 4.26
C GLU A 3 -11.25 -8.72 3.07
N ALA A 4 -10.34 -8.39 2.16
CA ALA A 4 -9.97 -9.31 1.08
C ALA A 4 -9.42 -10.62 1.67
N TYR A 5 -9.87 -11.76 1.14
CA TYR A 5 -9.33 -13.06 1.51
C TYR A 5 -8.03 -13.30 0.73
N THR A 6 -6.89 -13.15 1.41
CA THR A 6 -5.57 -13.23 0.79
C THR A 6 -5.01 -14.66 0.77
N VAL A 7 -3.95 -14.89 0.00
CA VAL A 7 -3.27 -16.19 -0.07
C VAL A 7 -2.63 -16.52 1.27
N SER A 8 -2.00 -15.55 1.94
CA SER A 8 -1.46 -15.74 3.29
C SER A 8 -2.55 -16.15 4.29
N LYS A 9 -3.72 -15.48 4.24
CA LYS A 9 -4.85 -15.79 5.14
C LYS A 9 -5.41 -17.18 4.87
N MET A 10 -5.50 -17.58 3.59
CA MET A 10 -5.88 -18.93 3.18
C MET A 10 -4.91 -19.98 3.73
N LEU A 11 -3.60 -19.82 3.51
CA LEU A 11 -2.59 -20.76 4.00
C LEU A 11 -2.59 -20.85 5.53
N SER A 12 -2.69 -19.71 6.23
CA SER A 12 -2.80 -19.68 7.70
C SER A 12 -4.04 -20.44 8.18
N SER A 13 -5.19 -20.22 7.55
CA SER A 13 -6.44 -20.89 7.93
C SER A 13 -6.35 -22.40 7.75
N ILE A 14 -5.78 -22.85 6.63
CA ILE A 14 -5.58 -24.29 6.36
C ILE A 14 -4.63 -24.89 7.40
N ASN A 15 -3.52 -24.21 7.69
CA ASN A 15 -2.53 -24.71 8.65
C ASN A 15 -3.08 -24.76 10.08
N GLU A 16 -3.91 -23.79 10.48
CA GLU A 16 -4.58 -23.79 11.78
C GLU A 16 -5.54 -25.00 11.91
N VAL A 17 -6.33 -25.28 10.87
CA VAL A 17 -7.24 -26.43 10.84
C VAL A 17 -6.48 -27.76 10.81
N MET A 18 -5.34 -27.82 10.13
CA MET A 18 -4.53 -29.04 10.01
C MET A 18 -3.62 -29.29 11.22
N ALA A 19 -3.40 -28.29 12.08
CA ALA A 19 -2.50 -28.39 13.24
C ALA A 19 -2.75 -29.60 14.15
N PRO A 20 -4.01 -30.00 14.46
CA PRO A 20 -4.27 -31.16 15.33
C PRO A 20 -3.86 -32.51 14.73
N VAL A 21 -3.73 -32.59 13.41
CA VAL A 21 -3.38 -33.82 12.67
C VAL A 21 -2.01 -33.74 12.01
N ALA A 22 -1.30 -32.62 12.21
CA ALA A 22 0.05 -32.43 11.70
C ALA A 22 1.00 -33.41 12.41
N THR A 23 1.74 -34.18 11.61
CA THR A 23 2.80 -35.08 12.08
C THR A 23 4.16 -34.51 11.65
N GLU A 24 5.26 -35.05 12.18
CA GLU A 24 6.62 -34.62 11.77
C GLU A 24 6.86 -34.71 10.25
N VAL A 25 6.11 -35.56 9.54
CA VAL A 25 6.21 -35.77 8.08
C VAL A 25 5.36 -34.77 7.27
N CYS A 26 4.33 -34.16 7.89
CA CYS A 26 3.44 -33.20 7.25
C CYS A 26 3.16 -32.03 8.21
N GLY A 27 4.21 -31.24 8.47
CA GLY A 27 4.17 -30.16 9.47
C GLY A 27 3.41 -28.91 9.03
N SER A 28 3.27 -28.64 7.74
CA SER A 28 2.51 -27.49 7.23
C SER A 28 2.20 -27.58 5.72
N VAL A 29 1.11 -26.93 5.32
CA VAL A 29 0.73 -26.67 3.94
C VAL A 29 1.47 -25.42 3.45
N THR A 30 2.11 -25.56 2.29
CA THR A 30 2.81 -24.49 1.60
C THR A 30 2.34 -24.40 0.15
N LEU A 31 2.50 -23.23 -0.47
CA LEU A 31 2.18 -23.04 -1.89
C LEU A 31 3.42 -23.29 -2.75
N GLN A 32 3.27 -24.10 -3.80
CA GLN A 32 4.35 -24.36 -4.75
C GLN A 32 3.99 -23.90 -6.17
N ARG A 33 4.95 -23.29 -6.84
CA ARG A 33 4.88 -22.92 -8.26
C ARG A 33 5.43 -24.07 -9.11
N LYS A 34 4.62 -24.54 -10.05
CA LYS A 34 5.09 -25.44 -11.11
C LYS A 34 5.79 -24.63 -12.19
N THR A 35 7.04 -25.00 -12.51
CA THR A 35 7.80 -24.44 -13.63
C THR A 35 7.42 -25.14 -14.94
N GLU A 36 7.80 -24.56 -16.08
CA GLU A 36 7.56 -25.14 -17.42
C GLU A 36 8.17 -26.53 -17.58
N ASN A 37 9.31 -26.78 -16.92
CA ASN A 37 9.99 -28.07 -16.91
C ASN A 37 9.40 -29.07 -15.89
N GLY A 38 8.24 -28.75 -15.29
CA GLY A 38 7.53 -29.62 -14.35
C GLY A 38 8.09 -29.62 -12.92
N ILE A 39 9.19 -28.92 -12.65
CA ILE A 39 9.78 -28.80 -11.30
C ILE A 39 8.87 -27.93 -10.43
N MET A 40 8.59 -28.41 -9.22
CA MET A 40 7.84 -27.69 -8.19
C MET A 40 8.81 -26.90 -7.32
N LEU A 41 8.62 -25.59 -7.24
CA LEU A 41 9.42 -24.70 -6.39
C LEU A 41 8.52 -24.10 -5.31
N ASN A 42 9.04 -24.01 -4.08
CA ASN A 42 8.33 -23.31 -3.01
C ASN A 42 8.16 -21.83 -3.37
N THR A 43 6.96 -21.32 -3.12
CA THR A 43 6.64 -19.89 -3.34
C THR A 43 7.29 -19.07 -2.24
N SER A 44 8.11 -18.09 -2.61
CA SER A 44 8.77 -17.21 -1.64
C SER A 44 7.78 -16.27 -0.94
N GLU A 45 8.15 -15.75 0.23
CA GLU A 45 7.35 -14.75 0.95
C GLU A 45 7.04 -13.50 0.09
N LYS A 46 7.98 -13.09 -0.76
CA LYS A 46 7.80 -11.97 -1.70
C LYS A 46 6.74 -12.27 -2.75
N GLU A 47 6.72 -13.49 -3.29
CA GLU A 47 5.70 -13.93 -4.24
C GLU A 47 4.33 -14.05 -3.56
N ILE A 48 4.27 -14.56 -2.32
CA ILE A 48 3.04 -14.59 -1.52
C ILE A 48 2.51 -13.16 -1.29
N ALA A 49 3.36 -12.21 -0.86
CA ALA A 49 2.98 -10.82 -0.66
C ALA A 49 2.47 -10.15 -1.96
N TYR A 50 3.07 -10.49 -3.11
CA TYR A 50 2.60 -10.05 -4.41
C TYR A 50 1.22 -10.62 -4.77
N LEU A 51 0.98 -11.91 -4.49
CA LEU A 51 -0.32 -12.54 -4.69
C LEU A 51 -1.39 -11.95 -3.76
N ASP A 52 -1.05 -11.65 -2.52
CA ASP A 52 -1.91 -10.95 -1.56
C ASP A 52 -2.30 -9.57 -2.08
N THR A 53 -1.32 -8.79 -2.57
CA THR A 53 -1.56 -7.48 -3.18
C THR A 53 -2.53 -7.60 -4.36
N LYS A 54 -2.32 -8.59 -5.25
CA LYS A 54 -3.23 -8.87 -6.37
C LYS A 54 -4.64 -9.20 -5.90
N ALA A 55 -4.78 -10.04 -4.87
CA ALA A 55 -6.07 -10.42 -4.31
C ALA A 55 -6.80 -9.20 -3.73
N ARG A 56 -6.09 -8.33 -2.99
CA ARG A 56 -6.65 -7.09 -2.44
C ARG A 56 -7.11 -6.14 -3.56
N VAL A 57 -6.27 -5.90 -4.57
CA VAL A 57 -6.61 -5.04 -5.72
C VAL A 57 -7.85 -5.56 -6.45
N LYS A 58 -7.92 -6.87 -6.70
CA LYS A 58 -9.09 -7.50 -7.34
C LYS A 58 -10.35 -7.31 -6.49
N HIS A 59 -10.27 -7.59 -5.18
CA HIS A 59 -11.38 -7.44 -4.26
C HIS A 59 -11.88 -5.99 -4.22
N SER A 60 -10.98 -5.02 -4.08
CA SER A 60 -11.34 -3.60 -4.10
C SER A 60 -11.96 -3.19 -5.43
N ALA A 61 -11.39 -3.63 -6.57
CA ALA A 61 -11.94 -3.37 -7.90
C ALA A 61 -13.38 -3.91 -8.06
N GLN A 62 -13.68 -5.08 -7.48
CA GLN A 62 -15.04 -5.63 -7.48
C GLN A 62 -15.98 -4.83 -6.59
N GLN A 63 -15.53 -4.35 -5.44
CA GLN A 63 -16.34 -3.52 -4.54
C GLN A 63 -16.68 -2.17 -5.16
N ILE A 64 -15.70 -1.51 -5.79
CA ILE A 64 -15.89 -0.18 -6.38
C ILE A 64 -16.69 -0.19 -7.68
N ALA A 65 -16.77 -1.33 -8.37
CA ALA A 65 -17.46 -1.45 -9.65
C ALA A 65 -18.95 -1.09 -9.54
N ASN A 66 -19.54 -1.34 -8.36
CA ASN A 66 -20.95 -1.07 -8.08
C ASN A 66 -21.20 0.26 -7.37
N LEU A 67 -20.15 1.08 -7.17
CA LEU A 67 -20.27 2.37 -6.48
C LEU A 67 -20.50 3.51 -7.48
N ASP A 68 -21.35 4.45 -7.09
CA ASP A 68 -21.51 5.71 -7.79
C ASP A 68 -20.33 6.67 -7.47
N LYS A 69 -20.28 7.79 -8.19
CA LYS A 69 -19.17 8.75 -8.09
C LYS A 69 -18.98 9.32 -6.68
N PRO A 70 -20.05 9.73 -5.94
CA PRO A 70 -19.92 10.14 -4.54
C PRO A 70 -19.39 9.03 -3.63
N ALA A 71 -19.88 7.79 -3.77
CA ALA A 71 -19.41 6.68 -2.95
C ALA A 71 -17.95 6.32 -3.24
N LYS A 72 -17.50 6.41 -4.50
CA LYS A 72 -16.07 6.27 -4.86
C LYS A 72 -15.21 7.33 -4.19
N ALA A 73 -15.64 8.60 -4.20
CA ALA A 73 -14.91 9.67 -3.52
C ALA A 73 -14.79 9.41 -2.00
N GLN A 74 -15.89 8.99 -1.37
CA GLN A 74 -15.90 8.63 0.05
C GLN A 74 -15.01 7.41 0.34
N TRP A 75 -15.00 6.43 -0.55
CA TRP A 75 -14.10 5.26 -0.46
C TRP A 75 -12.64 5.70 -0.49
N VAL A 76 -12.24 6.51 -1.47
CA VAL A 76 -10.87 7.05 -1.58
C VAL A 76 -10.49 7.81 -0.31
N ALA A 77 -11.38 8.67 0.19
CA ALA A 77 -11.12 9.45 1.41
C ALA A 77 -10.90 8.54 2.63
N THR A 78 -11.75 7.53 2.80
CA THR A 78 -11.67 6.56 3.90
C THR A 78 -10.37 5.77 3.85
N GLN A 79 -10.02 5.22 2.68
CA GLN A 79 -8.79 4.44 2.51
C GLN A 79 -7.54 5.30 2.66
N ARG A 80 -7.57 6.55 2.17
CA ARG A 80 -6.47 7.51 2.37
C ARG A 80 -6.25 7.82 3.85
N MET A 81 -7.32 8.03 4.61
CA MET A 81 -7.23 8.25 6.06
C MET A 81 -6.67 7.02 6.77
N ALA A 82 -7.22 5.83 6.49
CA ALA A 82 -6.72 4.59 7.06
C ALA A 82 -5.22 4.37 6.79
N GLY A 83 -4.77 4.70 5.57
CA GLY A 83 -3.35 4.64 5.20
C GLY A 83 -2.48 5.65 5.96
N ASN A 84 -2.97 6.88 6.15
CA ASN A 84 -2.26 7.89 6.94
C ASN A 84 -2.15 7.46 8.42
N ASP A 85 -3.24 6.94 8.99
CA ASP A 85 -3.28 6.47 10.38
C ASP A 85 -2.33 5.28 10.60
N ALA A 86 -2.31 4.32 9.67
CA ALA A 86 -1.37 3.20 9.70
C ALA A 86 0.08 3.68 9.55
N PHE A 87 0.34 4.63 8.66
CA PHE A 87 1.67 5.23 8.47
C PHE A 87 2.17 5.85 9.78
N HIS A 88 1.31 6.58 10.50
CA HIS A 88 1.66 7.18 11.80
C HIS A 88 2.01 6.17 12.88
N ARG A 89 1.39 4.98 12.83
CA ARG A 89 1.69 3.87 13.74
C ARG A 89 2.92 3.06 13.31
N ALA A 90 3.65 3.52 12.28
CA ALA A 90 4.74 2.77 11.63
C ALA A 90 4.32 1.41 11.05
N ASP A 91 3.02 1.22 10.84
CA ASP A 91 2.45 0.03 10.21
C ASP A 91 2.44 0.22 8.68
N TYR A 92 3.64 0.15 8.12
CA TYR A 92 3.90 0.48 6.72
C TYR A 92 3.23 -0.47 5.73
N GLN A 93 3.03 -1.73 6.12
CA GLN A 93 2.35 -2.72 5.29
C GLN A 93 0.86 -2.38 5.15
N HIS A 94 0.16 -2.11 6.26
CA HIS A 94 -1.24 -1.69 6.20
C HIS A 94 -1.39 -0.32 5.54
N ALA A 95 -0.44 0.59 5.74
CA ALA A 95 -0.43 1.88 5.05
C ALA A 95 -0.37 1.71 3.53
N ALA A 96 0.55 0.85 3.04
CA ALA A 96 0.67 0.57 1.61
C ALA A 96 -0.60 -0.06 1.05
N ASP A 97 -1.14 -1.06 1.74
CA ASP A 97 -2.39 -1.73 1.34
C ASP A 97 -3.54 -0.73 1.21
N ALA A 98 -3.71 0.17 2.18
CA ALA A 98 -4.77 1.18 2.15
C ALA A 98 -4.61 2.19 1.01
N TYR A 99 -3.38 2.67 0.75
CA TYR A 99 -3.16 3.58 -0.39
C TYR A 99 -3.37 2.88 -1.74
N ILE A 100 -2.95 1.63 -1.89
CA ILE A 100 -3.22 0.83 -3.10
C ILE A 100 -4.72 0.67 -3.31
N GLN A 101 -5.48 0.36 -2.24
CA GLN A 101 -6.94 0.27 -2.31
C GLN A 101 -7.58 1.61 -2.68
N ALA A 102 -7.08 2.73 -2.14
CA ALA A 102 -7.55 4.07 -2.52
C ALA A 102 -7.32 4.34 -4.02
N LEU A 103 -6.17 3.93 -4.57
CA LEU A 103 -5.85 4.10 -5.99
C LEU A 103 -6.81 3.32 -6.90
N THR A 104 -7.34 2.17 -6.47
CA THR A 104 -8.31 1.42 -7.28
C THR A 104 -9.59 2.23 -7.55
N ALA A 105 -10.00 3.08 -6.62
CA ALA A 105 -11.25 3.83 -6.66
C ALA A 105 -11.14 5.21 -7.32
N LEU A 106 -9.98 5.58 -7.89
CA LEU A 106 -9.82 6.88 -8.55
C LEU A 106 -10.78 7.01 -9.75
N ASP A 107 -11.55 8.10 -9.74
CA ASP A 107 -12.40 8.50 -10.84
C ASP A 107 -11.90 9.84 -11.39
N PHE A 108 -11.33 9.79 -12.60
CA PHE A 108 -10.80 10.97 -13.26
C PHE A 108 -11.89 11.83 -13.93
N GLY A 109 -13.15 11.40 -13.93
CA GLY A 109 -14.24 12.07 -14.59
C GLY A 109 -14.08 12.13 -16.12
N SER A 110 -14.85 13.00 -16.75
CA SER A 110 -14.93 13.11 -18.21
C SER A 110 -14.29 14.40 -18.73
N THR A 111 -14.17 15.42 -17.89
CA THR A 111 -13.61 16.72 -18.28
C THR A 111 -12.12 16.84 -17.96
N ALA A 112 -11.41 17.73 -18.66
CA ALA A 112 -10.00 18.01 -18.35
C ALA A 112 -9.82 18.55 -16.93
N GLN A 113 -10.77 19.36 -16.45
CA GLN A 113 -10.73 19.93 -15.11
C GLN A 113 -10.86 18.85 -14.02
N GLU A 114 -11.78 17.89 -14.20
CA GLU A 114 -11.93 16.76 -13.27
C GLU A 114 -10.68 15.87 -13.27
N LYS A 115 -10.10 15.61 -14.44
CA LYS A 115 -8.86 14.83 -14.57
C LYS A 115 -7.73 15.50 -13.78
N ILE A 116 -7.52 16.80 -13.99
CA ILE A 116 -6.49 17.58 -13.30
C ILE A 116 -6.74 17.58 -11.80
N ALA A 117 -7.97 17.81 -11.35
CA ALA A 117 -8.31 17.80 -9.93
C ALA A 117 -8.05 16.42 -9.30
N CYS A 118 -8.53 15.33 -9.91
CA CYS A 118 -8.27 13.97 -9.43
C CYS A 118 -6.76 13.67 -9.37
N GLN A 119 -6.01 14.05 -10.40
CA GLN A 119 -4.56 13.88 -10.43
C GLN A 119 -3.85 14.61 -9.29
N GLN A 120 -4.13 15.92 -9.13
CA GLN A 120 -3.44 16.77 -8.17
C GLN A 120 -3.85 16.52 -6.72
N GLU A 121 -5.13 16.24 -6.49
CA GLU A 121 -5.67 16.13 -5.14
C GLU A 121 -5.63 14.71 -4.59
N LEU A 122 -5.71 13.69 -5.45
CA LEU A 122 -5.81 12.29 -5.04
C LEU A 122 -4.64 11.45 -5.56
N GLN A 123 -4.46 11.34 -6.88
CA GLN A 123 -3.48 10.41 -7.46
C GLN A 123 -2.06 10.72 -7.00
N ILE A 124 -1.59 11.96 -7.18
CA ILE A 124 -0.23 12.37 -6.84
C ILE A 124 0.04 12.19 -5.34
N PRO A 125 -0.82 12.66 -4.41
CA PRO A 125 -0.58 12.41 -2.98
C PRO A 125 -0.52 10.93 -2.59
N LEU A 126 -1.41 10.09 -3.14
CA LEU A 126 -1.45 8.66 -2.86
C LEU A 126 -0.21 7.92 -3.39
N THR A 127 0.19 8.21 -4.63
CA THR A 127 1.40 7.60 -5.21
C THR A 127 2.67 8.10 -4.53
N CYS A 128 2.74 9.37 -4.12
CA CYS A 128 3.86 9.87 -3.32
C CYS A 128 3.94 9.20 -1.95
N ASN A 129 2.82 8.98 -1.27
CA ASN A 129 2.76 8.25 -0.01
C ASN A 129 3.29 6.82 -0.18
N LEU A 130 2.86 6.11 -1.23
CA LEU A 130 3.34 4.78 -1.55
C LEU A 130 4.83 4.78 -1.89
N ALA A 131 5.30 5.74 -2.68
CA ALA A 131 6.71 5.86 -3.01
C ALA A 131 7.55 6.10 -1.75
N ALA A 132 7.08 6.92 -0.80
CA ALA A 132 7.78 7.12 0.47
C ALA A 132 7.85 5.85 1.33
N LEU A 133 6.80 5.02 1.33
CA LEU A 133 6.79 3.71 2.00
C LEU A 133 7.78 2.73 1.36
N LEU A 134 7.74 2.61 0.03
CA LEU A 134 8.63 1.71 -0.73
C LEU A 134 10.08 2.19 -0.71
N ALA A 135 10.28 3.50 -0.58
CA ALA A 135 11.56 4.16 -0.48
C ALA A 135 11.78 4.72 0.92
N LEU A 136 11.69 3.87 1.95
CA LEU A 136 12.46 4.03 3.21
C LEU A 136 14.00 3.93 2.95
N ASP A 137 14.41 4.47 1.80
CA ASP A 137 15.72 4.86 1.32
C ASP A 137 15.85 6.37 1.63
N PRO A 138 16.94 6.80 2.29
CA PRO A 138 17.25 8.20 2.58
C PRO A 138 17.11 9.20 1.41
N ASN A 139 17.12 8.74 0.16
CA ASN A 139 17.04 9.59 -1.03
C ASN A 139 15.62 10.10 -1.39
N CYS A 140 14.57 9.64 -0.71
CA CYS A 140 13.17 10.02 -1.02
C CYS A 140 12.76 11.42 -0.54
N VAL A 141 13.66 12.15 0.14
CA VAL A 141 13.46 13.54 0.60
C VAL A 141 13.00 14.48 -0.52
N LYS A 142 13.49 14.27 -1.76
CA LYS A 142 13.06 15.08 -2.91
C LYS A 142 11.59 14.88 -3.27
N ALA A 143 11.05 13.66 -3.19
CA ALA A 143 9.65 13.39 -3.50
C ALA A 143 8.70 14.02 -2.46
N LEU A 144 9.06 13.91 -1.17
CA LEU A 144 8.33 14.58 -0.08
C LEU A 144 8.40 16.12 -0.20
N GLN A 145 9.57 16.68 -0.57
CA GLN A 145 9.72 18.11 -0.83
C GLN A 145 8.91 18.59 -2.04
N GLN A 146 8.85 17.81 -3.13
CA GLN A 146 8.04 18.18 -4.29
C GLN A 146 6.54 18.15 -3.96
N ARG A 147 6.10 17.20 -3.15
CA ARG A 147 4.72 17.18 -2.63
C ARG A 147 4.42 18.39 -1.74
N ALA A 148 5.31 18.73 -0.81
CA ALA A 148 5.15 19.91 0.03
C ALA A 148 5.07 21.20 -0.82
N LYS A 149 5.94 21.34 -1.83
CA LYS A 149 5.92 22.44 -2.79
C LYS A 149 4.63 22.49 -3.60
N ALA A 150 4.15 21.35 -4.11
CA ALA A 150 2.90 21.27 -4.85
C ALA A 150 1.70 21.68 -3.99
N LYS A 151 1.64 21.23 -2.73
CA LYS A 151 0.57 21.57 -1.79
C LYS A 151 0.59 23.02 -1.34
N ALA A 152 1.78 23.60 -1.15
CA ALA A 152 1.94 25.03 -0.87
C ALA A 152 1.46 25.90 -2.04
N LYS A 153 1.75 25.51 -3.29
CA LYS A 153 1.24 26.21 -4.48
C LYS A 153 -0.28 26.16 -4.64
N LEU A 154 -0.93 25.19 -3.99
CA LEU A 154 -2.39 25.04 -3.98
C LEU A 154 -3.05 25.71 -2.75
N ASN A 155 -2.32 26.53 -1.99
CA ASN A 155 -2.77 27.15 -0.72
C ASN A 155 -3.25 26.14 0.35
N LYS A 156 -2.90 24.85 0.22
CA LYS A 156 -3.22 23.78 1.19
C LYS A 156 -2.08 23.68 2.20
N PHE A 157 -1.92 24.71 3.04
CA PHE A 157 -0.74 24.89 3.89
C PHE A 157 -0.59 23.84 4.99
N GLU A 158 -1.70 23.35 5.58
CA GLU A 158 -1.66 22.27 6.59
C GLU A 158 -1.18 20.94 5.99
N ASP A 159 -1.68 20.58 4.80
CA ASP A 159 -1.21 19.41 4.03
C ASP A 159 0.28 19.54 3.65
N ALA A 160 0.73 20.76 3.31
CA ALA A 160 2.11 21.03 2.96
C ALA A 160 3.04 20.91 4.19
N ARG A 161 2.56 21.38 5.35
CA ARG A 161 3.25 21.27 6.63
C ARG A 161 3.37 19.82 7.07
N TYR A 162 2.32 19.02 6.88
CA TYR A 162 2.33 17.58 7.12
C TYR A 162 3.35 16.86 6.23
N ALA A 163 3.35 17.13 4.92
CA ALA A 163 4.35 16.57 4.00
C ALA A 163 5.79 16.97 4.38
N SER A 164 5.99 18.17 4.92
CA SER A 164 7.30 18.64 5.42
C SER A 164 7.70 17.98 6.74
N ALA A 165 6.76 17.73 7.64
CA ALA A 165 7.01 17.03 8.90
C ALA A 165 7.47 15.58 8.68
N LEU A 166 7.01 14.92 7.61
CA LEU A 166 7.46 13.59 7.21
C LEU A 166 8.90 13.55 6.67
N VAL A 167 9.49 14.70 6.31
CA VAL A 167 10.89 14.79 5.83
C VAL A 167 11.89 14.67 6.99
N LEU A 168 11.56 15.22 8.16
CA LEU A 168 12.45 15.25 9.33
C LEU A 168 12.84 13.84 9.82
N PRO A 169 11.91 12.89 10.03
CA PRO A 169 12.25 11.51 10.40
C PRO A 169 13.15 10.82 9.36
N ALA A 170 12.88 11.02 8.07
CA ALA A 170 13.66 10.42 6.98
C ALA A 170 15.12 10.92 6.96
N LEU A 171 15.36 12.21 7.23
CA LEU A 171 16.70 12.78 7.39
C LEU A 171 17.42 12.24 8.65
N THR A 172 16.67 11.98 9.71
CA THR A 172 17.22 11.48 10.99
C THR A 172 17.64 10.02 10.89
N VAL A 173 16.89 9.19 10.17
CA VAL A 173 17.27 7.80 9.86
C VAL A 173 18.52 7.78 8.96
N SER A 174 18.62 8.68 8.00
CA SER A 174 19.81 8.82 7.15
C SER A 174 21.08 9.12 7.95
N SER A 175 21.01 9.97 8.99
CA SER A 175 22.20 10.30 9.79
C SER A 175 22.63 9.11 10.66
N GLN A 176 21.68 8.33 11.19
CA GLN A 176 21.99 7.16 12.00
C GLN A 176 22.58 6.00 11.18
N VAL A 177 22.09 5.77 9.96
CA VAL A 177 22.64 4.75 9.06
C VAL A 177 24.07 5.10 8.63
N VAL A 178 24.36 6.37 8.32
CA VAL A 178 25.71 6.83 7.96
C VAL A 178 26.68 6.73 9.16
N SER A 179 26.20 6.91 10.39
CA SER A 179 27.05 6.76 11.60
C SER A 179 27.39 5.32 12.00
N ARG A 180 26.67 4.31 11.47
CA ARG A 180 26.92 2.88 11.75
C ARG A 180 27.81 2.20 10.70
N VAL A 181 28.14 2.90 9.61
CA VAL A 181 28.98 2.40 8.50
C VAL A 181 30.35 3.11 8.48
N ARG A 182 30.75 3.73 9.59
CA ARG A 182 32.09 4.30 9.80
C ARG A 182 32.79 3.63 10.97
#